data_AF-A0A944WA52-F1
#
_entry.id   AF-A0A944WA52-F1
#
_cell.length_a   1.000
_cell.length_b   1.000
_cell.length_c   1.000
_cell.angle_alpha   90.00
_cell.angle_beta   90.00
_cell.angle_gamma   90.00
#
_symmetry.space_group_name_H-M   'P 1'
#
loop_
_entity.id
_entity.type
_entity.pdbx_description
1 polymer ?
#
loop_
_entity_poly.entity_id
_entity_poly.type
_entity_poly.pdbx_seq_one_letter_code
_entity_poly.pdbx_strand_id
1 'polypeptide(L)' 'NGKLVEAGSRTVAVVGVADTISKAESIAEKEVSSVSGPLFHRTDIGTDTVIQKRIDHMNEIKCESI' A
#
# COMPACT_ATOMS: atom_id res chain seq x y z
N ASN A 1 3.64 -32.41 1.10
CA ASN A 1 2.40 -31.75 0.61
C ASN A 1 2.60 -30.24 0.62
N GLY A 2 3.11 -29.67 -0.47
CA GLY A 2 3.43 -28.24 -0.60
C GLY A 2 2.22 -27.33 -0.76
N LYS A 3 1.24 -27.45 0.15
CA LYS A 3 0.06 -26.59 0.18
C LYS A 3 0.40 -25.29 0.91
N LEU A 4 0.08 -24.15 0.30
CA LEU A 4 0.09 -22.86 0.96
C LEU A 4 -1.22 -22.71 1.75
N VAL A 5 -1.13 -22.26 3.00
CA VAL A 5 -2.26 -22.06 3.90
C VAL A 5 -2.19 -20.66 4.49
N GLU A 6 -3.35 -20.02 4.63
CA GLU A 6 -3.42 -18.71 5.25
C GLU A 6 -3.37 -18.83 6.78
N ALA A 7 -2.49 -18.07 7.41
CA ALA A 7 -2.28 -18.11 8.86
C ALA A 7 -2.39 -16.71 9.46
N GLY A 8 -3.57 -16.38 9.99
CA GLY A 8 -3.84 -15.12 10.70
C GLY A 8 -4.32 -13.98 9.80
N SER A 9 -4.47 -12.79 10.39
CA SER A 9 -5.10 -11.63 9.71
C SER A 9 -4.19 -10.88 8.73
N ARG A 10 -2.87 -11.12 8.74
CA ARG A 10 -1.87 -10.45 7.88
C ARG A 10 -0.99 -11.50 7.22
N THR A 11 -1.61 -12.31 6.39
CA THR A 11 -1.01 -13.52 5.82
C THR A 11 0.10 -13.23 4.82
N VAL A 12 -0.06 -12.18 4.01
CA VAL A 12 0.85 -11.87 2.89
C VAL A 12 1.02 -10.37 2.74
N ALA A 13 2.20 -9.96 2.29
CA ALA A 13 2.50 -8.59 1.90
C ALA A 13 3.17 -8.60 0.52
N VAL A 14 2.77 -7.67 -0.34
CA VAL A 14 3.35 -7.45 -1.67
C VAL A 14 4.03 -6.09 -1.65
N VAL A 15 5.27 -6.03 -2.12
CA VAL A 15 6.09 -4.80 -2.13
C VAL A 15 6.56 -4.57 -3.56
N GLY A 16 6.07 -3.50 -4.19
CA GLY A 16 6.59 -3.02 -5.46
C GLY A 16 7.82 -2.14 -5.24
N VAL A 17 8.88 -2.37 -6.02
CA VAL A 17 10.12 -1.57 -5.97
C VAL A 17 10.29 -0.88 -7.32
N ALA A 18 10.36 0.46 -7.30
CA ALA A 18 10.53 1.29 -8.49
C ALA A 18 11.12 2.65 -8.13
N ASP A 19 11.50 3.43 -9.15
CA ASP A 19 12.08 4.77 -8.98
C ASP A 19 11.09 5.82 -8.45
N THR A 20 9.79 5.57 -8.59
CA THR A 20 8.73 6.48 -8.11
C THR A 20 7.67 5.71 -7.33
N ILE A 21 7.04 6.38 -6.37
CA ILE A 21 6.01 5.76 -5.53
C ILE A 21 4.81 5.30 -6.38
N SER A 22 4.37 6.10 -7.35
CA SER A 22 3.25 5.73 -8.22
C SER A 22 3.56 4.48 -9.06
N LYS A 23 4.81 4.30 -9.54
CA LYS A 23 5.22 3.07 -10.22
C LYS A 23 5.27 1.88 -9.26
N ALA A 24 5.78 2.09 -8.04
CA ALA A 24 5.86 1.05 -7.03
C ALA A 24 4.46 0.58 -6.58
N GLU A 25 3.52 1.51 -6.41
CA GLU A 25 2.12 1.25 -6.12
C GLU A 25 1.48 0.41 -7.23
N SER A 26 1.63 0.81 -8.50
CA SER A 26 1.04 0.07 -9.62
C SER A 26 1.58 -1.36 -9.76
N ILE A 27 2.86 -1.58 -9.44
CA ILE A 27 3.44 -2.93 -9.38
C ILE A 27 2.84 -3.71 -8.22
N ALA A 28 2.78 -3.13 -7.02
CA ALA A 28 2.23 -3.80 -5.85
C ALA A 28 0.75 -4.19 -6.05
N GLU A 29 -0.06 -3.28 -6.61
CA GLU A 29 -1.48 -3.48 -6.88
C GLU A 29 -1.71 -4.57 -7.92
N LYS A 30 -0.89 -4.59 -8.98
CA LYS A 30 -0.96 -5.63 -10.01
C LYS A 30 -0.66 -7.02 -9.44
N GLU A 31 0.40 -7.14 -8.65
CA GLU A 31 0.83 -8.43 -8.10
C GLU A 31 -0.12 -8.91 -7.00
N VAL A 32 -0.62 -8.04 -6.12
CA VAL A 32 -1.59 -8.43 -5.08
C VAL A 32 -2.94 -8.84 -5.68
N SER A 33 -3.37 -8.17 -6.75
CA SER A 33 -4.60 -8.54 -7.49
C SER A 33 -4.51 -9.89 -8.20
N SER A 34 -3.29 -10.38 -8.44
CA SER A 34 -3.08 -11.72 -9.02
C SER A 34 -3.29 -12.85 -8.02
N VAL A 35 -3.31 -12.53 -6.71
CA VAL A 35 -3.50 -13.49 -5.64
C VAL A 35 -4.99 -13.80 -5.49
N SER A 36 -5.39 -15.01 -5.90
CA SER A 36 -6.77 -15.49 -5.75
C SER A 36 -7.02 -16.08 -4.36
N GLY A 37 -8.13 -15.72 -3.71
CA GLY A 37 -8.53 -16.29 -2.42
C GLY A 37 -9.43 -15.35 -1.61
N PRO A 38 -9.78 -15.71 -0.35
CA PRO A 38 -10.49 -14.84 0.59
C PRO A 38 -9.56 -13.75 1.19
N LEU A 39 -8.61 -13.25 0.40
CA LEU A 39 -7.64 -12.24 0.81
C LEU A 39 -8.19 -10.86 0.46
N PHE A 40 -8.03 -9.93 1.38
CA PHE A 40 -8.42 -8.54 1.20
C PHE A 40 -7.18 -7.66 1.30
N HIS A 41 -7.04 -6.75 0.35
CA HIS A 41 -6.02 -5.71 0.38
C HIS A 41 -6.65 -4.33 0.25
N ARG A 42 -5.86 -3.31 0.57
CA ARG A 42 -6.22 -1.90 0.36
C ARG A 42 -5.63 -1.43 -0.95
N THR A 43 -6.44 -0.80 -1.78
CA THR A 43 -6.06 -0.24 -3.09
C THR A 43 -5.62 1.22 -3.02
N ASP A 44 -5.65 1.83 -1.84
CA ASP A 44 -5.29 3.24 -1.62
C ASP A 44 -3.87 3.42 -1.05
N ILE A 45 -3.07 2.36 -0.95
CA ILE A 45 -1.74 2.42 -0.36
C ILE A 45 -0.76 3.08 -1.33
N GLY A 46 -0.29 4.27 -0.98
CA GLY A 46 0.73 4.98 -1.77
C GLY A 46 0.17 5.70 -2.99
N THR A 47 -1.15 5.89 -3.07
CA THR A 47 -1.76 6.73 -4.11
C THR A 47 -1.41 8.20 -3.90
N ASP A 48 -1.35 8.96 -5.00
CA ASP A 48 -1.02 10.38 -4.97
C ASP A 48 -1.97 11.16 -4.04
N THR A 49 -3.25 10.77 -3.96
CA THR A 49 -4.23 11.38 -3.05
C THR A 49 -3.90 11.14 -1.58
N VAL A 50 -3.49 9.94 -1.20
CA VAL A 50 -3.10 9.62 0.19
C VAL A 50 -1.76 10.26 0.55
N ILE A 51 -0.84 10.34 -0.39
CA ILE A 51 0.44 11.03 -0.22
C ILE A 51 0.20 12.53 -0.02
N GLN A 52 -0.58 13.16 -0.90
CA GLN A 52 -0.89 14.59 -0.81
C GLN A 52 -1.59 14.91 0.51
N LYS A 53 -2.57 14.10 0.92
CA LYS A 53 -3.24 14.25 2.22
C LYS A 53 -2.27 14.22 3.41
N ARG A 54 -1.23 13.38 3.35
CA ARG A 54 -0.18 13.33 4.40
C ARG A 54 0.72 14.57 4.36
N ILE A 55 1.07 15.05 3.17
CA ILE A 55 1.85 16.27 2.99
C ILE A 55 1.08 17.47 3.55
N ASP A 56 -0.18 17.62 3.17
CA ASP A 56 -1.07 18.71 3.62
C ASP A 56 -1.21 18.68 5.14
N HIS A 57 -1.49 17.51 5.72
CA HIS A 57 -1.57 17.35 7.16
C HIS A 57 -0.28 17.74 7.88
N MET A 58 0.88 17.37 7.35
CA MET A 58 2.17 17.78 7.92
C MET A 58 2.44 19.27 7.77
N ASN A 59 1.94 19.90 6.70
CA ASN A 59 2.05 21.35 6.51
C ASN A 59 1.14 22.11 7.48
N GLU A 60 -0.08 21.63 7.71
CA GLU A 60 -1.00 22.17 8.73
C GLU A 60 -0.35 22.14 10.12
N ILE A 61 0.22 21.00 10.52
CA ILE A 61 0.94 20.86 11.80
C ILE A 61 2.11 21.86 11.90
N LYS A 62 2.86 22.05 10.80
CA LYS A 62 4.02 22.95 10.80
C LYS A 62 3.63 24.44 10.85
N CYS A 63 2.45 24.81 10.37
CA CYS A 63 1.96 26.19 10.42
C CYS A 63 1.35 26.56 11.78
N GLU A 64 1.04 25.59 12.65
CA GLU A 64 0.56 25.81 14.03
C GLU A 64 1.69 26.08 15.05
N SER A 65 2.88 26.43 14.58
CA SER A 65 3.99 26.88 15.42
C SER A 65 4.80 27.91 14.65
N ILE A 66 4.39 29.19 14.63
CA ILE A 66 4.73 30.31 15.54
C ILE A 66 3.82 31.49 15.19
#